data_AF-A0A8S3Y893-F1
#
_entry.id   AF-A0A8S3Y893-F1
#
_cell.length_a   1.000
_cell.length_b   1.000
_cell.length_c   1.000
_cell.angle_alpha   90.00
_cell.angle_beta   90.00
_cell.angle_gamma   90.00
#
_symmetry.space_group_name_H-M   'P 1'
#
loop_
_entity.id
_entity.type
_entity.pdbx_description
1 polymer ?
#
loop_
_entity_poly.entity_id
_entity_poly.type
_entity_poly.pdbx_seq_one_letter_code
_entity_poly.pdbx_strand_id
1 'polypeptide(L)'
;MAEDILRRLQQTHANMTYNEHIYNEALGKNEDKVMAMVGKKLSDFRMISPQRTTENELSDKNIRETNYDIAALQQQVAEFAPSLLPEQKRVFDKVLGQIESGNGALFFLDAAGGTGKTFLLNLLLAQVRKDKNISVA
;
A
#
# COMPACT_ATOMS: atom_id res chain seq x y z
N MET A 1 -7.82 -14.04 -16.72
CA MET A 1 -7.70 -13.88 -15.25
C MET A 1 -6.30 -14.25 -14.75
N ALA A 2 -5.82 -15.49 -14.92
CA ALA A 2 -4.43 -15.84 -14.60
C ALA A 2 -3.41 -15.15 -15.53
N GLU A 3 -3.74 -15.04 -16.83
CA GLU A 3 -2.96 -14.26 -17.81
C GLU A 3 -2.85 -12.78 -17.43
N ASP A 4 -3.93 -12.17 -16.97
CA ASP A 4 -3.94 -10.76 -16.54
C ASP A 4 -3.05 -10.54 -15.30
N ILE A 5 -3.03 -11.52 -14.38
CA ILE A 5 -2.16 -11.51 -13.20
C ILE A 5 -0.71 -11.66 -13.62
N LEU A 6 -0.39 -12.61 -14.51
CA LEU A 6 0.95 -12.80 -15.04
C LEU A 6 1.44 -11.52 -15.74
N ARG A 7 0.61 -10.92 -16.60
CA ARG A 7 0.94 -9.68 -17.32
C ARG A 7 1.19 -8.51 -16.36
N ARG A 8 0.43 -8.41 -15.27
CA ARG A 8 0.66 -7.43 -14.20
C ARG A 8 2.03 -7.66 -13.53
N LEU A 9 2.35 -8.89 -13.16
CA LEU A 9 3.63 -9.22 -12.49
C LEU A 9 4.85 -9.07 -13.40
N GLN A 10 4.68 -9.25 -14.71
CA GLN A 10 5.75 -9.04 -15.69
C GLN A 10 6.15 -7.56 -15.85
N GLN A 11 5.28 -6.62 -15.45
CA GLN A 11 5.62 -5.18 -15.45
C GLN A 11 6.70 -4.85 -14.42
N THR A 12 6.78 -5.60 -13.32
CA THR A 12 7.79 -5.42 -12.27
C THR A 12 8.90 -6.47 -12.32
N HIS A 13 8.63 -7.65 -12.88
CA HIS A 13 9.57 -8.75 -13.00
C HIS A 13 9.56 -9.35 -14.41
N ALA A 14 10.43 -8.86 -15.29
CA ALA A 14 10.44 -9.20 -16.72
C ALA A 14 10.53 -10.71 -17.04
N ASN A 15 11.11 -11.53 -16.14
CA ASN A 15 11.27 -12.97 -16.33
C ASN A 15 10.21 -13.82 -15.59
N MET A 16 9.14 -13.19 -15.07
CA MET A 16 8.08 -13.92 -14.38
C MET A 16 7.35 -14.86 -15.35
N THR A 17 7.17 -16.11 -14.91
CA THR A 17 6.40 -17.15 -15.61
C THR A 17 5.29 -17.67 -14.70
N TYR A 18 4.42 -18.53 -15.22
CA TYR A 18 3.36 -19.14 -14.42
C TYR A 18 3.93 -19.88 -13.21
N ASN A 19 3.35 -19.61 -12.04
CA ASN A 19 3.73 -20.22 -10.78
C ASN A 19 2.48 -20.44 -9.92
N GLU A 20 2.64 -21.21 -8.85
CA GLU A 20 1.55 -21.55 -7.92
C GLU A 20 0.83 -20.31 -7.37
N HIS A 21 1.56 -19.22 -7.10
CA HIS A 21 0.97 -17.97 -6.62
C HIS A 21 -0.02 -17.37 -7.65
N ILE A 22 0.34 -17.33 -8.94
CA ILE A 22 -0.54 -16.81 -10.00
C ILE A 22 -1.83 -17.62 -10.08
N TYR A 23 -1.72 -18.95 -9.98
CA TYR A 23 -2.88 -19.84 -9.97
C TYR A 23 -3.74 -19.67 -8.72
N ASN A 24 -3.10 -19.52 -7.56
CA ASN A 24 -3.78 -19.32 -6.29
C ASN A 24 -4.54 -17.97 -6.24
N GLU A 25 -3.94 -16.89 -6.75
CA GLU A 25 -4.61 -15.58 -6.87
C GLU A 25 -5.80 -15.66 -7.85
N ALA A 26 -5.66 -16.38 -8.97
CA ALA A 26 -6.75 -16.59 -9.91
C ALA A 26 -7.90 -17.41 -9.29
N LEU A 27 -7.57 -18.45 -8.52
CA LEU A 27 -8.56 -19.23 -7.75
C LEU A 27 -9.27 -18.36 -6.71
N GLY A 28 -8.54 -17.48 -6.03
CA GLY A 28 -9.09 -16.49 -5.08
C GLY A 28 -10.18 -15.64 -5.71
N LYS A 29 -9.86 -15.02 -6.85
CA LYS A 29 -10.80 -14.17 -7.60
C LYS A 29 -12.01 -14.94 -8.12
N ASN A 30 -11.82 -16.19 -8.53
CA ASN A 30 -12.93 -17.04 -8.95
C ASN A 30 -13.85 -17.39 -7.78
N GLU A 31 -13.28 -17.72 -6.62
CA GLU A 31 -14.06 -18.00 -5.41
C GLU A 31 -14.87 -16.77 -4.98
N ASP A 32 -14.30 -15.56 -5.02
CA ASP A 32 -15.01 -14.32 -4.69
C ASP A 32 -16.22 -14.10 -5.61
N LYS A 33 -16.07 -14.39 -6.91
CA LYS A 33 -17.19 -14.31 -7.86
C LYS A 33 -18.27 -15.34 -7.55
N VAL A 34 -17.89 -16.59 -7.28
CA VAL A 34 -18.85 -17.66 -6.94
C VAL A 34 -19.57 -17.34 -5.63
N MET A 35 -18.85 -16.82 -4.65
CA MET A 35 -19.42 -16.36 -3.38
C MET A 35 -20.42 -15.22 -3.61
N ALA A 36 -20.10 -14.23 -4.46
CA ALA A 36 -21.01 -13.14 -4.78
C ALA A 36 -22.27 -13.60 -5.53
N MET A 37 -22.16 -14.61 -6.39
CA MET A 37 -23.29 -15.11 -7.20
C MET A 37 -24.20 -16.09 -6.44
N VAL A 38 -23.61 -16.99 -5.64
CA VAL A 38 -24.31 -18.17 -5.09
C VAL A 38 -24.16 -18.28 -3.57
N GLY A 39 -23.36 -17.43 -2.93
CA GLY A 39 -23.14 -17.44 -1.48
C GLY A 39 -22.39 -18.67 -0.97
N LYS A 40 -21.70 -19.40 -1.85
CA LYS A 40 -21.00 -20.64 -1.55
C LYS A 40 -19.54 -20.55 -1.96
N LYS A 41 -18.69 -21.29 -1.25
CA LYS A 41 -17.25 -21.41 -1.54
C LYS A 41 -17.00 -22.47 -2.61
N LEU A 42 -15.80 -22.47 -3.21
CA LEU A 42 -15.41 -23.49 -4.17
C LEU A 42 -15.36 -24.89 -3.53
N SER A 43 -14.99 -24.97 -2.24
CA SER A 43 -15.06 -26.19 -1.43
C SER A 43 -16.43 -26.85 -1.44
N ASP A 44 -17.50 -26.05 -1.46
CA ASP A 44 -18.89 -26.54 -1.40
C ASP A 44 -19.30 -27.24 -2.71
N PHE A 45 -18.57 -26.97 -3.80
CA PHE A 45 -18.68 -27.64 -5.09
C PHE A 45 -17.63 -28.74 -5.29
N ARG A 46 -16.88 -29.10 -4.24
CA ARG A 46 -15.76 -30.06 -4.28
C ARG A 46 -14.63 -29.64 -5.22
N MET A 47 -14.42 -28.33 -5.38
CA MET A 47 -13.32 -27.77 -6.16
C MET A 47 -12.15 -27.36 -5.25
N ILE A 48 -10.97 -27.22 -5.85
CA ILE A 48 -9.78 -26.70 -5.16
C ILE A 48 -10.08 -25.28 -4.69
N SER A 49 -9.94 -25.05 -3.38
CA SER A 49 -10.12 -23.73 -2.79
C SER A 49 -8.79 -22.99 -2.77
N PRO A 50 -8.80 -21.66 -2.93
CA PRO A 50 -7.59 -20.86 -2.82
C PRO A 50 -6.98 -20.99 -1.41
N GLN A 51 -5.66 -21.11 -1.35
CA GLN A 51 -4.89 -20.97 -0.13
C GLN A 51 -4.84 -19.50 0.27
N ARG A 52 -5.83 -19.10 1.07
CA ARG A 52 -5.85 -17.80 1.76
C ARG A 52 -5.15 -17.94 3.11
N THR A 53 -3.82 -18.00 3.10
CA THR A 53 -3.08 -17.79 4.35
C THR A 53 -3.11 -16.30 4.66
N THR A 54 -3.15 -15.95 5.95
CA THR A 54 -2.96 -14.56 6.41
C THR A 54 -1.68 -13.96 5.86
N GLU A 55 -0.65 -14.79 5.65
CA GLU A 55 0.63 -14.41 5.04
C GLU A 55 0.48 -13.96 3.58
N ASN A 56 -0.35 -14.63 2.77
CA ASN A 56 -0.59 -14.24 1.38
C ASN A 56 -1.32 -12.90 1.29
N GLU A 57 -2.32 -12.67 2.14
CA GLU A 57 -3.04 -11.38 2.19
C GLU A 57 -2.17 -10.23 2.69
N LEU A 58 -1.31 -10.48 3.68
CA LEU A 58 -0.35 -9.50 4.18
C LEU A 58 0.73 -9.21 3.14
N SER A 59 1.19 -10.23 2.39
CA SER A 59 2.14 -10.07 1.29
C SER A 59 1.55 -9.19 0.17
N ASP A 60 0.31 -9.46 -0.25
CA ASP A 60 -0.38 -8.65 -1.27
C ASP A 60 -0.57 -7.19 -0.81
N LYS A 61 -0.91 -6.97 0.45
CA LYS A 61 -1.02 -5.62 1.04
C LYS A 61 0.33 -4.94 1.09
N ASN A 62 1.38 -5.60 1.57
CA ASN A 62 2.73 -5.04 1.63
C ASN A 62 3.23 -4.65 0.24
N ILE A 63 3.02 -5.49 -0.78
CA ILE A 63 3.38 -5.16 -2.16
C ILE A 63 2.63 -3.90 -2.61
N ARG A 64 1.32 -3.79 -2.37
CA ARG A 64 0.56 -2.57 -2.72
C ARG A 64 1.05 -1.32 -2.00
N GLU A 65 1.31 -1.43 -0.69
CA GLU A 65 1.69 -0.30 0.17
C GLU A 65 3.19 0.06 0.10
N THR A 66 3.99 -0.67 -0.68
CA THR A 66 5.42 -0.37 -0.89
C THR A 66 5.79 -0.18 -2.36
N ASN A 67 4.90 -0.50 -3.30
CA ASN A 67 5.13 -0.36 -4.74
C ASN A 67 4.88 1.07 -5.24
N TYR A 68 5.56 2.04 -4.63
CA TYR A 68 5.59 3.42 -5.07
C TYR A 68 6.84 3.73 -5.89
N ASP A 69 6.76 4.74 -6.76
CA ASP A 69 7.93 5.27 -7.44
C ASP A 69 8.79 6.07 -6.45
N ILE A 70 9.83 5.40 -5.94
CA ILE A 70 10.73 5.96 -4.93
C ILE A 70 11.46 7.20 -5.44
N ALA A 71 11.86 7.24 -6.71
CA ALA A 71 12.59 8.38 -7.27
C ALA A 71 11.68 9.62 -7.34
N ALA A 72 10.43 9.43 -7.80
CA ALA A 72 9.44 10.49 -7.82
C ALA A 72 9.12 11.01 -6.40
N LEU A 73 8.97 10.11 -5.42
CA LEU A 73 8.72 10.50 -4.03
C LEU A 73 9.92 11.25 -3.41
N GLN A 74 11.14 10.82 -3.67
CA GLN A 74 12.34 11.52 -3.21
C GLN A 74 12.44 12.93 -3.79
N GLN A 75 12.15 13.09 -5.08
CA GLN A 75 12.10 14.39 -5.73
C GLN A 75 10.99 15.27 -5.13
N GLN A 76 9.78 14.73 -4.98
CA GLN A 76 8.65 15.44 -4.37
C GLN A 76 9.01 15.94 -2.97
N VAL A 77 9.61 15.10 -2.13
CA VAL A 77 10.04 15.48 -0.78
C VAL A 77 11.09 16.59 -0.83
N ALA A 78 12.10 16.46 -1.69
CA ALA A 78 13.17 17.46 -1.82
C ALA A 78 12.65 18.82 -2.29
N GLU A 79 11.62 18.84 -3.14
CA GLU A 79 10.99 20.05 -3.65
C GLU A 79 10.07 20.73 -2.63
N PHE A 80 9.24 19.95 -1.93
CA PHE A 80 8.16 20.50 -1.10
C PHE A 80 8.49 20.61 0.39
N ALA A 81 9.44 19.84 0.93
CA ALA A 81 9.83 20.00 2.34
C ALA A 81 10.39 21.40 2.66
N PRO A 82 11.18 22.06 1.78
CA PRO A 82 11.65 23.42 2.02
C PRO A 82 10.53 24.49 1.99
N SER A 83 9.38 24.22 1.35
CA SER A 83 8.28 25.17 1.22
C SER A 83 7.27 25.12 2.38
N LEU A 84 7.51 24.26 3.37
CA LEU A 84 6.68 24.18 4.57
C LEU A 84 6.71 25.49 5.36
N LEU A 85 5.52 25.96 5.73
CA LEU A 85 5.40 27.07 6.67
C LEU A 85 5.97 26.66 8.04
N PRO A 86 6.45 27.60 8.87
CA PRO A 86 7.09 27.28 10.15
C PRO A 86 6.25 26.36 11.06
N GLU A 87 4.93 26.56 11.11
CA GLU A 87 4.02 25.74 11.90
C GLU A 87 3.85 24.32 11.33
N GLN A 88 3.71 24.21 10.01
CA GLN A 88 3.64 22.90 9.33
C GLN A 88 4.95 22.13 9.49
N LYS A 89 6.10 22.82 9.40
CA LYS A 89 7.42 22.22 9.61
C LYS A 89 7.57 21.68 11.03
N ARG A 90 7.10 22.39 12.05
CA ARG A 90 7.10 21.88 13.43
C ARG A 90 6.30 20.58 13.57
N VAL A 91 5.15 20.48 12.92
CA VAL A 91 4.36 19.24 12.92
C VAL A 91 5.09 18.13 12.16
N PHE A 92 5.61 18.44 10.97
CA PHE A 92 6.36 17.51 10.13
C PHE A 92 7.54 16.89 10.90
N ASP A 93 8.41 17.74 11.45
CA ASP A 93 9.60 17.31 12.19
C ASP A 93 9.23 16.51 13.46
N LYS A 94 8.14 16.90 14.16
CA LYS A 94 7.67 16.18 15.36
C LYS A 94 7.16 14.78 15.03
N VAL A 95 6.40 14.63 13.95
CA VAL A 95 5.87 13.33 13.52
C VAL A 95 7.03 12.43 13.07
N LEU A 96 7.97 12.96 12.28
CA LEU A 96 9.15 12.20 11.84
C LEU A 96 10.01 11.73 13.02
N GLY A 97 10.25 12.60 14.00
CA GLY A 97 11.01 12.21 15.18
C GLY A 97 10.36 11.05 15.96
N GLN A 98 9.02 10.95 15.99
CA GLN A 98 8.35 9.80 16.59
C GLN A 98 8.53 8.53 15.74
N ILE A 99 8.37 8.63 14.42
CA ILE A 99 8.58 7.50 13.49
C ILE A 99 10.01 6.95 13.63
N GLU A 100 11.01 7.82 13.62
CA GLU A 100 12.43 7.46 13.77
C GLU A 100 12.73 6.82 15.13
N SER A 101 12.04 7.25 16.19
CA SER A 101 12.20 6.67 17.52
C SER A 101 11.59 5.27 17.68
N GLY A 102 10.77 4.82 16.72
CA GLY A 102 10.04 3.55 16.79
C GLY A 102 8.94 3.51 17.84
N ASN A 103 8.66 4.61 18.54
CA ASN A 103 7.61 4.70 19.53
C ASN A 103 6.27 4.99 18.85
N GLY A 104 5.23 4.27 19.25
CA GLY A 104 3.86 4.55 18.80
C GLY A 104 3.35 5.88 19.36
N ALA A 105 2.66 6.66 18.53
CA ALA A 105 2.06 7.93 18.93
C ALA A 105 0.73 8.20 18.19
N LEU A 106 -0.15 8.98 18.81
CA LEU A 106 -1.38 9.49 18.20
C LEU A 106 -1.34 11.01 18.17
N PHE A 107 -1.63 11.60 17.01
CA PHE A 107 -1.62 13.03 16.78
C PHE A 107 -2.98 13.52 16.29
N PHE A 108 -3.40 14.68 16.79
CA PHE A 108 -4.52 15.43 16.26
C PHE A 108 -3.99 16.67 15.56
N LEU A 109 -4.35 16.84 14.27
CA LEU A 109 -4.00 18.03 13.50
C LEU A 109 -5.22 18.94 13.41
N ASP A 110 -5.32 19.88 14.34
CA ASP A 110 -6.34 20.93 14.32
C ASP A 110 -5.80 22.17 13.62
N ALA A 111 -6.54 22.64 12.62
CA ALA A 111 -6.24 23.89 11.94
C ALA A 111 -7.51 24.41 11.24
N ALA A 112 -7.54 25.69 10.86
CA ALA A 112 -8.62 26.23 10.06
C ALA A 112 -8.62 25.67 8.61
N GLY A 113 -9.69 25.90 7.86
CA GLY A 113 -9.71 25.65 6.41
C GLY A 113 -8.62 26.46 5.69
N GLY A 114 -8.03 25.90 4.63
CA GLY A 114 -7.02 26.61 3.83
C GLY A 114 -5.59 26.61 4.37
N THR A 115 -5.32 26.05 5.55
CA THR A 115 -3.97 26.02 6.15
C THR A 115 -3.03 24.93 5.60
N GLY A 116 -3.41 24.27 4.51
CA GLY A 116 -2.57 23.25 3.87
C GLY A 116 -2.45 21.92 4.63
N LYS A 117 -3.44 21.53 5.45
CA LYS A 117 -3.45 20.23 6.14
C LYS A 117 -3.24 19.04 5.20
N THR A 118 -3.96 19.02 4.07
CA THR A 118 -3.83 17.98 3.04
C THR A 118 -2.42 17.94 2.44
N PHE A 119 -1.83 19.11 2.18
CA PHE A 119 -0.46 19.20 1.68
C PHE A 119 0.54 18.61 2.68
N LEU A 120 0.43 18.98 3.96
CA LEU A 120 1.29 18.46 5.02
C LEU A 120 1.16 16.93 5.19
N LEU A 121 -0.07 16.40 5.20
CA LEU A 121 -0.31 14.96 5.32
C LEU A 121 0.24 14.19 4.12
N ASN A 122 0.03 14.69 2.90
CA ASN A 122 0.59 14.09 1.69
C ASN A 122 2.12 14.08 1.68
N LEU A 123 2.74 15.14 2.19
CA LEU A 123 4.19 15.21 2.31
C LEU A 123 4.74 14.24 3.36
N LEU A 124 4.05 14.07 4.50
CA LEU A 124 4.38 13.04 5.49
C LEU A 124 4.31 11.63 4.90
N LEU A 125 3.25 11.31 4.16
CA LEU A 125 3.11 10.03 3.47
C LEU A 125 4.24 9.81 2.47
N ALA A 126 4.56 10.83 1.66
CA ALA A 126 5.65 10.76 0.69
C ALA A 126 7.01 10.52 1.37
N GLN A 127 7.26 11.22 2.49
CA GLN A 127 8.47 11.09 3.28
C GLN A 127 8.66 9.69 3.88
N VAL A 128 7.58 9.01 4.29
CA VAL A 128 7.67 7.64 4.81
C VAL A 128 7.81 6.63 3.66
N ARG A 129 7.02 6.78 2.60
CA ARG A 129 6.99 5.86 1.44
C ARG A 129 8.28 5.86 0.64
N LYS A 130 9.00 6.99 0.55
CA LYS A 130 10.30 7.04 -0.16
C LYS A 130 11.36 6.12 0.45
N ASP A 131 11.20 5.76 1.72
CA ASP A 131 12.10 4.86 2.44
C ASP A 131 11.59 3.40 2.43
N LYS A 132 10.59 3.10 1.57
CA LYS A 132 9.87 1.82 1.47
C LYS A 132 9.16 1.38 2.76
N ASN A 133 8.96 2.30 3.68
CA ASN A 133 8.12 2.08 4.86
C ASN A 133 6.64 2.16 4.49
N ILE A 134 5.81 1.45 5.24
CA ILE A 134 4.37 1.40 5.01
C ILE A 134 3.71 2.62 5.64
N SER A 135 2.95 3.38 4.84
CA SER A 135 2.08 4.44 5.34
C SER A 135 0.77 4.48 4.53
N VAL A 136 -0.35 4.52 5.23
CA VAL A 136 -1.70 4.42 4.66
C VAL A 136 -2.45 5.74 4.85
N ALA A 137 -3.32 6.09 3.89
CA ALA A 137 -4.11 7.32 3.87
C ALA A 137 -5.60 7.00 3.75
#